data_AF-A0A428VYN9-F1
#
_entry.id   AF-A0A428VYN9-F1
#
_cell.length_a   1.000
_cell.length_b   1.000
_cell.length_c   1.000
_cell.angle_alpha   90.00
_cell.angle_beta   90.00
_cell.angle_gamma   90.00
#
_symmetry.space_group_name_H-M   'P 1'
#
loop_
_entity.id
_entity.type
_entity.pdbx_description
1 polymer ?
#
loop_
_entity_poly.entity_id
_entity_poly.type
_entity_poly.pdbx_seq_one_letter_code
_entity_poly.pdbx_strand_id
1 'polypeptide(L)'
;MTRFVTKAAALTAVLFPLAGAGLAGAQTQAVDEKTGPVSFANIASVRIGDEGQRGGALITETQRSPLLPGQSKLGADRVSVPKDDGERATFGGHYQIDLGRYSPSQDPYPPGVASRDHNVVAALQATTVPTAVAETNYALRDNWQGGAKPADNTVLVLEGAKTAVDCTGPAKLTGSSSVTRLWVRQGGALGIVPMPGGTAGLQLKNLRLGPPGDIEGAGKETTLSDLKLTRVAGFDQLIRQDGWRGGDFTAVAGWRAEITTHVKNAEGAALQDVRTTIVLGGVSCSVPKGFVAKAAAPAGGTTATQAAVPTQVPAGYLGAAAPDTGGDGSRLPLGIGLLFGGVFFAAVALLLGRRRKSGTD
;
A
#
# COMPACT_ATOMS: atom_id res chain seq x y z
N MET A 1 39.66 -13.58 89.46
CA MET A 1 39.49 -14.38 88.24
C MET A 1 39.96 -13.55 87.04
N THR A 2 40.93 -14.06 86.28
CA THR A 2 41.25 -13.81 84.84
C THR A 2 41.24 -12.36 84.30
N ARG A 3 42.42 -11.75 84.06
CA ARG A 3 43.19 -11.66 82.79
C ARG A 3 42.53 -10.74 81.73
N PHE A 4 43.06 -9.55 81.42
CA PHE A 4 44.21 -9.19 80.55
C PHE A 4 43.89 -9.10 79.03
N VAL A 5 44.32 -7.97 78.45
CA VAL A 5 44.79 -7.70 77.07
C VAL A 5 43.75 -7.45 75.95
N THR A 6 43.72 -6.17 75.54
CA THR A 6 44.00 -5.62 74.18
C THR A 6 43.51 -6.36 72.94
N LYS A 7 42.84 -5.64 72.02
CA LYS A 7 43.13 -5.67 70.56
C LYS A 7 42.37 -4.58 69.79
N ALA A 8 43.11 -3.92 68.90
CA ALA A 8 42.63 -3.00 67.88
C ALA A 8 41.72 -3.71 66.86
N ALA A 9 40.74 -2.99 66.32
CA ALA A 9 40.04 -3.35 65.11
C ALA A 9 40.36 -2.32 64.03
N ALA A 10 41.14 -2.78 63.05
CA ALA A 10 41.29 -2.18 61.73
C ALA A 10 40.32 -2.86 60.76
N LEU A 11 40.17 -2.26 59.57
CA LEU A 11 39.39 -2.66 58.39
C LEU A 11 37.88 -2.33 58.44
N THR A 12 37.23 -1.84 57.39
CA THR A 12 37.50 -2.08 55.96
C THR A 12 37.01 -0.90 55.12
N ALA A 13 37.87 -0.35 54.26
CA ALA A 13 37.46 0.53 53.18
C ALA A 13 36.62 -0.28 52.18
N VAL A 14 35.32 -0.02 52.10
CA VAL A 14 34.47 -0.54 51.03
C VAL A 14 34.73 0.31 49.79
N LEU A 15 35.60 -0.20 48.92
CA LEU A 15 35.62 0.16 47.51
C LEU A 15 34.27 -0.27 46.93
N PHE A 16 33.32 0.66 46.89
CA PHE A 16 32.17 0.52 46.01
C PHE A 16 32.72 0.53 44.58
N PRO A 17 32.47 -0.51 43.76
CA PRO A 17 32.58 -0.34 42.34
C PRO A 17 31.57 0.76 41.99
N LEU A 18 32.09 1.92 41.61
CA LEU A 18 31.37 2.83 40.73
C LEU A 18 31.04 1.98 39.49
N ALA A 19 29.89 1.31 39.54
CA ALA A 19 29.20 0.88 38.35
C ALA A 19 29.11 2.14 37.53
N GLY A 20 29.96 2.22 36.50
CA GLY A 20 29.96 3.33 35.58
C GLY A 20 28.52 3.50 35.17
N ALA A 21 27.93 4.62 35.56
CA ALA A 21 26.85 5.21 34.81
C ALA A 21 27.47 5.39 33.43
N GLY A 22 27.36 4.35 32.59
CA GLY A 22 27.61 4.46 31.18
C GLY A 22 26.75 5.63 30.78
N LEU A 23 27.40 6.75 30.48
CA LEU A 23 26.78 7.89 29.87
C LEU A 23 26.03 7.30 28.68
N ALA A 24 24.72 7.15 28.85
CA ALA A 24 23.82 6.74 27.80
C ALA A 24 23.83 7.91 26.83
N GLY A 25 24.86 7.93 25.97
CA GLY A 25 24.88 8.77 24.80
C GLY A 25 23.62 8.41 24.04
N ALA A 26 22.62 9.29 24.11
CA ALA A 26 21.49 9.24 23.22
C ALA A 26 22.08 9.13 21.82
N GLN A 27 21.96 7.96 21.18
CA GLN A 27 22.30 7.85 19.77
C GLN A 27 21.31 8.76 19.02
N THR A 28 21.82 9.94 18.67
CA THR A 28 21.25 11.01 17.85
C THR A 28 21.29 10.67 16.36
N GLN A 29 21.57 9.43 15.98
CA GLN A 29 21.62 9.01 14.57
C GLN A 29 20.25 8.56 14.07
N ALA A 30 19.91 9.06 12.88
CA ALA A 30 18.80 8.58 12.06
C ALA A 30 18.95 7.07 11.78
N VAL A 31 17.83 6.39 11.56
CA VAL A 31 17.85 4.97 11.22
C VAL A 31 18.46 4.77 9.83
N ASP A 32 19.22 3.69 9.66
CA ASP A 32 19.83 3.38 8.37
C ASP A 32 18.75 3.14 7.30
N GLU A 33 18.87 3.83 6.17
CA GLU A 33 17.86 3.80 5.11
C GLU A 33 17.64 2.39 4.54
N LYS A 34 18.73 1.64 4.38
CA LYS A 34 18.77 0.35 3.68
C LYS A 34 18.41 -0.81 4.58
N THR A 35 18.84 -0.78 5.83
CA THR A 35 18.82 -1.91 6.77
C THR A 35 18.06 -1.64 8.05
N GLY A 36 17.79 -0.37 8.37
CA GLY A 36 17.07 0.03 9.57
C GLY A 36 15.58 -0.33 9.58
N PRO A 37 14.89 -0.11 10.72
CA PRO A 37 13.44 -0.25 10.81
C PRO A 37 12.72 0.66 9.80
N VAL A 38 11.65 0.16 9.20
CA VAL A 38 10.87 0.90 8.21
C VAL A 38 9.42 0.43 8.21
N SER A 39 8.48 1.33 7.92
CA SER A 39 7.11 0.98 7.59
C SER A 39 6.66 1.62 6.29
N PHE A 40 5.66 0.99 5.69
CA PHE A 40 5.02 1.42 4.45
C PHE A 40 3.50 1.35 4.57
N ALA A 41 2.82 2.31 3.95
CA ALA A 41 1.37 2.34 3.88
C ALA A 41 0.90 2.75 2.47
N ASN A 42 0.05 1.93 1.88
CA ASN A 42 -0.54 2.16 0.57
C ASN A 42 -2.06 2.02 0.65
N ILE A 43 -2.79 2.92 -0.02
CA ILE A 43 -4.25 2.93 0.11
C ILE A 43 -4.93 1.89 -0.77
N ALA A 44 -4.43 1.67 -1.98
CA ALA A 44 -4.92 0.67 -2.91
C ALA A 44 -3.87 0.34 -3.97
N SER A 45 -3.81 -0.91 -4.41
CA SER A 45 -2.96 -1.37 -5.50
C SER A 45 -3.70 -2.42 -6.31
N VAL A 46 -3.44 -2.48 -7.61
CA VAL A 46 -4.17 -3.34 -8.55
C VAL A 46 -3.19 -4.00 -9.51
N ARG A 47 -3.45 -5.26 -9.83
CA ARG A 47 -2.88 -5.97 -10.96
C ARG A 47 -4.01 -6.57 -11.78
N ILE A 48 -3.99 -6.32 -13.09
CA ILE A 48 -4.83 -7.01 -14.07
C ILE A 48 -3.94 -8.07 -14.72
N GLY A 49 -4.48 -9.27 -14.98
CA GLY A 49 -3.72 -10.44 -15.44
C GLY A 49 -3.02 -11.20 -14.32
N ASP A 50 -2.45 -12.35 -14.67
CA ASP A 50 -1.64 -13.16 -13.75
C ASP A 50 -0.25 -12.54 -13.54
N GLU A 51 0.37 -12.90 -12.41
CA GLU A 51 1.74 -12.53 -12.10
C GLU A 51 2.72 -13.08 -13.15
N GLY A 52 3.48 -12.18 -13.78
CA GLY A 52 4.40 -12.52 -14.87
C GLY A 52 3.77 -12.59 -16.27
N GLN A 53 2.46 -12.37 -16.41
CA GLN A 53 1.82 -12.15 -17.71
C GLN A 53 1.74 -10.65 -18.04
N ARG A 54 1.52 -10.32 -19.32
CA ARG A 54 1.48 -8.96 -19.93
C ARG A 54 0.34 -8.06 -19.40
N GLY A 55 -0.04 -8.20 -18.15
CA GLY A 55 -1.04 -7.38 -17.48
C GLY A 55 -0.42 -6.16 -16.78
N GLY A 56 -1.20 -5.08 -16.67
CA GLY A 56 -0.77 -3.86 -16.01
C GLY A 56 -0.88 -3.95 -14.49
N ALA A 57 0.07 -3.33 -13.76
CA ALA A 57 -0.10 -3.05 -12.34
C ALA A 57 -0.15 -1.54 -12.07
N LEU A 58 -1.17 -1.14 -11.31
CA LEU A 58 -1.34 0.21 -10.79
C LEU A 58 -1.06 0.20 -9.29
N ILE A 59 -0.05 0.92 -8.85
CA ILE A 59 0.26 1.08 -7.43
C ILE A 59 0.13 2.55 -7.10
N THR A 60 -0.78 2.87 -6.18
CA THR A 60 -0.97 4.25 -5.73
C THR A 60 0.23 4.76 -4.93
N GLU A 61 0.25 6.06 -4.63
CA GLU A 61 1.32 6.64 -3.81
C GLU A 61 1.48 5.87 -2.49
N THR A 62 2.70 5.39 -2.24
CA THR A 62 3.04 4.64 -1.02
C THR A 62 3.78 5.55 -0.04
N GLN A 63 3.25 5.66 1.17
CA GLN A 63 3.91 6.36 2.27
C GLN A 63 4.99 5.47 2.86
N ARG A 64 6.15 6.05 3.15
CA ARG A 64 7.27 5.41 3.84
C ARG A 64 7.56 6.17 5.13
N SER A 65 7.86 5.45 6.22
CA SER A 65 8.28 6.09 7.46
C SER A 65 9.55 6.93 7.25
N PRO A 66 9.66 8.11 7.89
CA PRO A 66 10.90 8.90 7.89
C PRO A 66 12.06 8.14 8.59
N LEU A 67 13.29 8.62 8.38
CA LEU A 67 14.48 8.07 9.05
C LEU A 67 14.67 8.58 10.49
N LEU A 68 13.88 9.57 10.88
CA LEU A 68 13.81 10.13 12.24
C LEU A 68 12.37 9.98 12.75
N PRO A 69 12.15 10.01 14.08
CA PRO A 69 10.79 9.95 14.62
C PRO A 69 9.86 10.96 13.95
N GLY A 70 8.71 10.49 13.49
CA GLY A 70 7.78 11.28 12.68
C GLY A 70 6.86 10.40 11.83
N GLN A 71 6.10 11.03 10.95
CA GLN A 71 5.13 10.34 10.10
C GLN A 71 5.08 10.91 8.68
N SER A 72 4.83 10.04 7.71
CA SER A 72 4.42 10.39 6.36
C SER A 72 2.95 10.01 6.19
N LYS A 73 2.14 10.93 5.66
CA LYS A 73 0.70 10.76 5.53
C LYS A 73 0.26 11.07 4.10
N LEU A 74 -0.55 10.19 3.53
CA LEU A 74 -1.18 10.42 2.23
C LEU A 74 -2.20 11.56 2.35
N GLY A 75 -2.17 12.48 1.40
CA GLY A 75 -3.16 13.56 1.29
C GLY A 75 -4.59 13.04 1.13
N ALA A 76 -5.57 13.77 1.66
CA ALA A 76 -6.99 13.42 1.57
C ALA A 76 -7.63 13.78 0.22
N ASP A 77 -6.87 14.42 -0.69
CA ASP A 77 -7.33 14.82 -2.03
C ASP A 77 -7.58 13.62 -2.95
N ARG A 78 -6.90 12.50 -2.69
CA ARG A 78 -7.10 11.26 -3.42
C ARG A 78 -8.38 10.58 -2.93
N VAL A 79 -9.49 10.77 -3.63
CA VAL A 79 -10.78 10.14 -3.25
C VAL A 79 -11.09 8.86 -4.03
N SER A 80 -10.39 8.60 -5.13
CA SER A 80 -10.60 7.44 -6.00
C SER A 80 -9.31 6.85 -6.60
N VAL A 81 -9.42 5.62 -7.10
CA VAL A 81 -8.45 4.94 -7.97
C VAL A 81 -9.23 4.31 -9.11
N PRO A 82 -8.97 4.68 -10.38
CA PRO A 82 -7.91 5.56 -10.86
C PRO A 82 -8.23 7.04 -10.58
N LYS A 83 -7.20 7.89 -10.47
CA LYS A 83 -7.31 9.34 -10.27
C LYS A 83 -7.28 10.13 -11.58
N ASP A 84 -6.55 9.63 -12.58
CA ASP A 84 -6.37 10.27 -13.88
C ASP A 84 -6.45 9.25 -15.03
N ASP A 85 -6.39 9.74 -16.26
CA ASP A 85 -6.53 8.90 -17.45
C ASP A 85 -5.37 7.91 -17.64
N GLY A 86 -4.18 8.22 -17.12
CA GLY A 86 -3.04 7.31 -17.14
C GLY A 86 -3.25 6.11 -16.21
N GLU A 87 -3.72 6.37 -14.99
CA GLU A 87 -4.17 5.32 -14.07
C GLU A 87 -5.34 4.54 -14.65
N ARG A 88 -6.29 5.22 -15.30
CA ARG A 88 -7.47 4.59 -15.90
C ARG A 88 -7.10 3.62 -17.02
N ALA A 89 -6.18 4.00 -17.90
CA ALA A 89 -5.68 3.14 -18.96
C ALA A 89 -5.00 1.87 -18.40
N THR A 90 -4.31 1.99 -17.26
CA THR A 90 -3.67 0.84 -16.59
C THR A 90 -4.67 -0.05 -15.85
N PHE A 91 -5.71 0.55 -15.27
CA PHE A 91 -6.76 -0.13 -14.51
C PHE A 91 -7.91 -0.68 -15.37
N GLY A 92 -7.79 -0.59 -16.70
CA GLY A 92 -8.76 -1.10 -17.68
C GLY A 92 -9.99 -0.21 -17.90
N GLY A 93 -10.24 0.78 -17.03
CA GLY A 93 -11.24 1.82 -17.23
C GLY A 93 -12.67 1.49 -16.79
N HIS A 94 -13.03 0.22 -16.61
CA HIS A 94 -14.36 -0.18 -16.14
C HIS A 94 -14.49 -0.21 -14.62
N TYR A 95 -13.39 -0.47 -13.91
CA TYR A 95 -13.40 -0.44 -12.46
C TYR A 95 -13.07 0.94 -11.90
N GLN A 96 -13.61 1.21 -10.71
CA GLN A 96 -13.20 2.34 -9.87
C GLN A 96 -13.25 1.93 -8.39
N ILE A 97 -12.25 2.31 -7.61
CA ILE A 97 -12.19 2.15 -6.17
C ILE A 97 -12.37 3.52 -5.54
N ASP A 98 -13.47 3.74 -4.85
CA ASP A 98 -13.76 4.95 -4.12
C ASP A 98 -13.37 4.78 -2.64
N LEU A 99 -12.69 5.77 -2.08
CA LEU A 99 -11.98 5.64 -0.80
C LEU A 99 -11.92 6.94 0.03
N GLY A 100 -12.67 7.97 -0.36
CA GLY A 100 -12.62 9.31 0.25
C GLY A 100 -14.00 9.91 0.55
N ARG A 101 -14.02 11.23 0.76
CA ARG A 101 -15.26 11.99 0.99
C ARG A 101 -15.92 12.40 -0.32
N TYR A 102 -17.23 12.20 -0.42
CA TYR A 102 -18.03 12.52 -1.60
C TYR A 102 -19.19 13.46 -1.25
N SER A 103 -19.63 14.26 -2.22
CA SER A 103 -20.91 14.96 -2.13
C SER A 103 -22.07 13.94 -2.22
N PRO A 104 -23.24 14.18 -1.61
CA PRO A 104 -24.35 13.22 -1.61
C PRO A 104 -24.78 12.71 -2.99
N SER A 105 -24.73 13.55 -4.03
CA SER A 105 -25.10 13.15 -5.41
C SER A 105 -24.08 12.26 -6.11
N GLN A 106 -22.87 12.16 -5.57
CA GLN A 106 -21.75 11.38 -6.11
C GLN A 106 -21.33 10.24 -5.18
N ASP A 107 -22.07 10.03 -4.09
CA ASP A 107 -21.69 9.07 -3.06
C ASP A 107 -21.85 7.63 -3.59
N PRO A 108 -20.77 6.83 -3.63
CA PRO A 108 -20.82 5.45 -4.10
C PRO A 108 -21.23 4.46 -3.01
N TYR A 109 -21.33 4.89 -1.75
CA TYR A 109 -21.62 4.03 -0.62
C TYR A 109 -23.14 3.79 -0.46
N PRO A 110 -23.55 2.63 0.09
CA PRO A 110 -24.96 2.35 0.33
C PRO A 110 -25.55 3.27 1.43
N PRO A 111 -26.88 3.41 1.50
CA PRO A 111 -27.53 4.20 2.53
C PRO A 111 -27.06 3.84 3.95
N GLY A 112 -26.73 4.85 4.75
CA GLY A 112 -26.24 4.67 6.11
C GLY A 112 -24.73 4.41 6.25
N VAL A 113 -23.99 4.35 5.14
CA VAL A 113 -22.53 4.33 5.13
C VAL A 113 -22.04 5.71 4.68
N ALA A 114 -21.47 6.47 5.60
CA ALA A 114 -20.95 7.80 5.28
C ALA A 114 -19.65 7.73 4.47
N SER A 115 -19.55 8.54 3.41
CA SER A 115 -18.24 8.85 2.83
C SER A 115 -17.38 9.63 3.85
N ARG A 116 -16.07 9.35 3.89
CA ARG A 116 -15.15 9.92 4.88
C ARG A 116 -13.74 10.06 4.30
N ASP A 117 -12.97 10.98 4.86
CA ASP A 117 -11.54 11.08 4.53
C ASP A 117 -10.83 9.79 4.97
N HIS A 118 -9.89 9.31 4.15
CA HIS A 118 -9.00 8.22 4.55
C HIS A 118 -7.89 8.70 5.49
N ASN A 119 -7.33 7.75 6.24
CA ASN A 119 -6.15 7.95 7.06
C ASN A 119 -5.11 6.88 6.70
N VAL A 120 -4.12 7.26 5.90
CA VAL A 120 -3.02 6.38 5.46
C VAL A 120 -1.70 6.98 5.90
N VAL A 121 -1.04 6.31 6.84
CA VAL A 121 0.12 6.83 7.56
C VAL A 121 1.18 5.74 7.71
N ALA A 122 2.43 6.08 7.42
CA ALA A 122 3.60 5.32 7.80
C ALA A 122 4.45 6.17 8.76
N ALA A 123 4.78 5.62 9.93
CA ALA A 123 5.44 6.35 11.01
C ALA A 123 6.64 5.60 11.57
N LEU A 124 7.59 6.37 12.08
CA LEU A 124 8.65 5.90 12.96
C LEU A 124 8.41 6.55 14.32
N GLN A 125 8.17 5.74 15.35
CA GLN A 125 7.94 6.26 16.70
C GLN A 125 9.24 6.84 17.31
N ALA A 126 9.11 7.60 18.41
CA ALA A 126 10.27 8.07 19.20
C ALA A 126 11.13 6.90 19.71
N THR A 127 10.52 5.75 19.93
CA THR A 127 11.15 4.47 20.30
C THR A 127 11.83 3.78 19.12
N THR A 128 11.82 4.38 17.91
CA THR A 128 12.25 3.81 16.62
C THR A 128 11.44 2.61 16.14
N VAL A 129 10.29 2.35 16.76
CA VAL A 129 9.35 1.32 16.31
C VAL A 129 8.65 1.79 15.04
N PRO A 130 8.73 1.05 13.92
CA PRO A 130 8.02 1.39 12.71
C PRO A 130 6.57 0.91 12.81
N THR A 131 5.63 1.79 12.50
CA THR A 131 4.19 1.49 12.46
C THR A 131 3.56 2.02 11.18
N ALA A 132 2.49 1.38 10.72
CA ALA A 132 1.70 1.88 9.60
C ALA A 132 0.23 1.58 9.79
N VAL A 133 -0.62 2.46 9.28
CA VAL A 133 -2.09 2.36 9.35
C VAL A 133 -2.67 2.79 8.01
N ALA A 134 -3.68 2.06 7.53
CA ALA A 134 -4.59 2.52 6.49
C ALA A 134 -6.03 2.31 6.95
N GLU A 135 -6.82 3.38 6.96
CA GLU A 135 -8.20 3.36 7.41
C GLU A 135 -9.10 4.18 6.49
N THR A 136 -10.17 3.58 5.97
CA THR A 136 -11.21 4.26 5.17
C THR A 136 -12.46 3.37 5.00
N ASN A 137 -13.42 3.79 4.18
CA ASN A 137 -14.42 2.93 3.57
C ASN A 137 -14.01 2.70 2.12
N TYR A 138 -13.92 1.46 1.66
CA TYR A 138 -13.66 1.17 0.25
C TYR A 138 -14.95 0.80 -0.46
N ALA A 139 -15.23 1.38 -1.63
CA ALA A 139 -16.26 0.91 -2.54
C ALA A 139 -15.64 0.58 -3.89
N LEU A 140 -15.81 -0.66 -4.36
CA LEU A 140 -15.46 -1.04 -5.74
C LEU A 140 -16.71 -0.87 -6.61
N ARG A 141 -16.57 -0.10 -7.67
CA ARG A 141 -17.58 0.09 -8.72
C ARG A 141 -17.19 -0.61 -10.00
N ASP A 142 -18.21 -1.17 -10.65
CA ASP A 142 -18.17 -1.69 -12.00
C ASP A 142 -19.03 -0.81 -12.91
N ASN A 143 -18.36 0.04 -13.67
CA ASN A 143 -18.99 0.97 -14.60
C ASN A 143 -19.39 0.30 -15.93
N TRP A 144 -18.98 -0.96 -16.18
CA TRP A 144 -19.43 -1.71 -17.35
C TRP A 144 -20.83 -2.29 -17.14
N GLN A 145 -21.07 -2.89 -15.97
CA GLN A 145 -22.40 -3.42 -15.62
C GLN A 145 -23.37 -2.32 -15.15
N GLY A 146 -22.84 -1.24 -14.57
CA GLY A 146 -23.57 -0.23 -13.81
C GLY A 146 -24.74 0.50 -14.48
N GLY A 147 -25.48 1.23 -13.63
CA GLY A 147 -26.56 2.16 -13.97
C GLY A 147 -26.13 3.63 -13.95
N ALA A 148 -27.11 4.54 -13.84
CA ALA A 148 -26.88 5.97 -13.98
C ALA A 148 -26.22 6.62 -12.74
N LYS A 149 -26.38 6.04 -11.54
CA LYS A 149 -25.84 6.59 -10.29
C LYS A 149 -24.62 5.79 -9.83
N PRO A 150 -23.61 6.41 -9.17
CA PRO A 150 -22.44 5.70 -8.66
C PRO A 150 -22.79 4.48 -7.79
N ALA A 151 -23.75 4.62 -6.88
CA ALA A 151 -24.18 3.52 -5.99
C ALA A 151 -24.79 2.33 -6.76
N ASP A 152 -25.38 2.54 -7.95
CA ASP A 152 -25.92 1.45 -8.79
C ASP A 152 -24.79 0.56 -9.32
N ASN A 153 -23.59 1.11 -9.45
CA ASN A 153 -22.40 0.47 -10.00
C ASN A 153 -21.56 -0.21 -8.92
N THR A 154 -21.81 0.10 -7.65
CA THR A 154 -21.04 -0.44 -6.52
C THR A 154 -21.33 -1.93 -6.34
N VAL A 155 -20.27 -2.74 -6.39
CA VAL A 155 -20.32 -4.20 -6.30
C VAL A 155 -19.78 -4.75 -4.99
N LEU A 156 -18.89 -4.02 -4.31
CA LEU A 156 -18.26 -4.43 -3.06
C LEU A 156 -18.00 -3.19 -2.20
N VAL A 157 -18.37 -3.22 -0.91
CA VAL A 157 -18.01 -2.19 0.06
C VAL A 157 -17.40 -2.80 1.32
N LEU A 158 -16.20 -2.36 1.67
CA LEU A 158 -15.57 -2.65 2.95
C LEU A 158 -15.77 -1.43 3.85
N GLU A 159 -16.81 -1.48 4.67
CA GLU A 159 -17.12 -0.41 5.62
C GLU A 159 -16.24 -0.51 6.86
N GLY A 160 -15.71 0.61 7.32
CA GLY A 160 -14.85 0.65 8.52
C GLY A 160 -13.56 -0.12 8.31
N ALA A 161 -13.09 -0.22 7.07
CA ALA A 161 -11.87 -0.94 6.75
C ALA A 161 -10.67 -0.29 7.45
N LYS A 162 -9.95 -1.09 8.23
CA LYS A 162 -8.75 -0.67 8.95
C LYS A 162 -7.70 -1.75 8.88
N THR A 163 -6.49 -1.34 8.54
CA THR A 163 -5.30 -2.18 8.58
C THR A 163 -4.24 -1.47 9.38
N ALA A 164 -3.50 -2.22 10.19
CA ALA A 164 -2.45 -1.66 11.03
C ALA A 164 -1.34 -2.68 11.28
N VAL A 165 -0.11 -2.19 11.36
CA VAL A 165 1.08 -2.96 11.72
C VAL A 165 1.91 -2.21 12.75
N ASP A 166 2.49 -2.97 13.68
CA ASP A 166 3.44 -2.50 14.69
C ASP A 166 4.54 -3.55 14.88
N CYS A 167 5.79 -3.14 14.71
CA CYS A 167 6.97 -3.98 14.82
C CYS A 167 7.84 -3.57 16.01
N THR A 168 7.31 -3.74 17.23
CA THR A 168 8.03 -3.42 18.48
C THR A 168 9.31 -4.24 18.67
N GLY A 169 9.41 -5.42 18.04
CA GLY A 169 10.63 -6.21 18.02
C GLY A 169 10.53 -7.46 17.13
N PRO A 170 11.65 -8.18 16.89
CA PRO A 170 11.68 -9.39 16.06
C PRO A 170 10.67 -10.48 16.47
N ALA A 171 10.41 -10.61 17.78
CA ALA A 171 9.44 -11.56 18.34
C ALA A 171 8.07 -10.92 18.67
N LYS A 172 7.89 -9.63 18.36
CA LYS A 172 6.69 -8.84 18.67
C LYS A 172 6.27 -8.05 17.44
N LEU A 173 5.88 -8.78 16.41
CA LEU A 173 5.35 -8.26 15.17
C LEU A 173 3.82 -8.41 15.21
N THR A 174 3.10 -7.33 14.94
CA THR A 174 1.64 -7.37 14.87
C THR A 174 1.18 -6.82 13.54
N GLY A 175 0.21 -7.51 12.93
CA GLY A 175 -0.51 -7.09 11.74
C GLY A 175 -1.99 -7.39 11.93
N SER A 176 -2.85 -6.42 11.63
CA SER A 176 -4.28 -6.54 11.83
C SER A 176 -5.05 -5.97 10.64
N SER A 177 -6.16 -6.61 10.31
CA SER A 177 -7.10 -6.15 9.28
C SER A 177 -8.51 -6.37 9.80
N SER A 178 -9.32 -5.31 9.83
CA SER A 178 -10.71 -5.35 10.27
C SER A 178 -11.61 -4.59 9.30
N VAL A 179 -12.87 -4.99 9.27
CA VAL A 179 -13.99 -4.31 8.62
C VAL A 179 -15.17 -4.40 9.57
N THR A 180 -16.00 -3.36 9.61
CA THR A 180 -17.22 -3.33 10.41
C THR A 180 -18.32 -4.13 9.73
N ARG A 181 -18.51 -3.89 8.43
CA ARG A 181 -19.48 -4.59 7.58
C ARG A 181 -18.89 -4.78 6.19
N LEU A 182 -19.29 -5.88 5.57
CA LEU A 182 -18.98 -6.17 4.18
C LEU A 182 -20.29 -6.14 3.38
N TRP A 183 -20.32 -5.36 2.32
CA TRP A 183 -21.46 -5.29 1.42
C TRP A 183 -21.06 -5.84 0.07
N VAL A 184 -21.91 -6.67 -0.53
CA VAL A 184 -21.69 -7.20 -1.88
C VAL A 184 -22.97 -7.11 -2.68
N ARG A 185 -22.86 -6.75 -3.96
CA ARG A 185 -23.99 -6.73 -4.88
C ARG A 185 -24.30 -8.15 -5.34
N GLN A 186 -25.46 -8.65 -4.94
CA GLN A 186 -25.97 -9.97 -5.31
C GLN A 186 -27.41 -9.82 -5.78
N GLY A 187 -27.79 -10.52 -6.85
CA GLY A 187 -29.18 -10.46 -7.36
C GLY A 187 -29.65 -9.04 -7.74
N GLY A 188 -28.73 -8.13 -8.08
CA GLY A 188 -29.06 -6.77 -8.50
C GLY A 188 -29.13 -5.72 -7.38
N ALA A 189 -28.89 -6.08 -6.11
CA ALA A 189 -28.86 -5.13 -4.99
C ALA A 189 -27.64 -5.35 -4.07
N LEU A 190 -27.19 -4.28 -3.40
CA LEU A 190 -26.16 -4.37 -2.36
C LEU A 190 -26.78 -4.90 -1.07
N GLY A 191 -26.19 -5.96 -0.51
CA GLY A 191 -26.58 -6.54 0.78
C GLY A 191 -25.37 -6.78 1.68
N ILE A 192 -25.59 -6.79 2.99
CA ILE A 192 -24.55 -7.14 3.97
C ILE A 192 -24.30 -8.65 3.89
N VAL A 193 -23.04 -9.04 3.80
CA VAL A 193 -22.59 -10.43 3.87
C VAL A 193 -21.73 -10.65 5.10
N PRO A 194 -21.80 -11.82 5.75
CA PRO A 194 -20.94 -12.13 6.90
C PRO A 194 -19.48 -12.21 6.44
N MET A 195 -18.59 -11.57 7.18
CA MET A 195 -17.16 -11.73 6.97
C MET A 195 -16.74 -13.11 7.47
N PRO A 196 -16.14 -13.97 6.64
CA PRO A 196 -15.69 -15.27 7.13
C PRO A 196 -14.53 -15.09 8.10
N GLY A 197 -14.61 -15.78 9.23
CA GLY A 197 -13.56 -15.77 10.25
C GLY A 197 -12.27 -16.43 9.74
N GLY A 198 -11.15 -16.11 10.40
CA GLY A 198 -9.87 -16.75 10.14
C GLY A 198 -9.28 -16.44 8.75
N THR A 199 -8.65 -17.45 8.15
CA THR A 199 -7.89 -17.32 6.89
C THR A 199 -8.69 -17.73 5.65
N ALA A 200 -9.88 -18.30 5.81
CA ALA A 200 -10.69 -18.83 4.70
C ALA A 200 -11.13 -17.72 3.73
N GLY A 201 -11.38 -16.51 4.24
CA GLY A 201 -11.89 -15.38 3.45
C GLY A 201 -13.30 -15.62 2.88
N LEU A 202 -13.85 -14.60 2.22
CA LEU A 202 -15.11 -14.68 1.47
C LEU A 202 -14.84 -15.20 0.06
N GLN A 203 -15.71 -16.08 -0.43
CA GLN A 203 -15.74 -16.49 -1.82
C GLN A 203 -17.18 -16.46 -2.32
N LEU A 204 -17.41 -15.76 -3.42
CA LEU A 204 -18.70 -15.61 -4.09
C LEU A 204 -18.50 -15.91 -5.57
N LYS A 205 -19.50 -16.54 -6.19
CA LYS A 205 -19.44 -16.96 -7.58
C LYS A 205 -20.58 -16.35 -8.39
N ASN A 206 -20.40 -16.30 -9.71
CA ASN A 206 -21.43 -15.91 -10.67
C ASN A 206 -22.02 -14.51 -10.38
N LEU A 207 -21.18 -13.57 -9.94
CA LEU A 207 -21.57 -12.19 -9.74
C LEU A 207 -21.73 -11.47 -11.07
N ARG A 208 -22.72 -10.56 -11.13
CA ARG A 208 -22.91 -9.62 -12.24
C ARG A 208 -21.85 -8.52 -12.14
N LEU A 209 -20.66 -8.85 -12.61
CA LEU A 209 -19.45 -8.03 -12.58
C LEU A 209 -18.71 -8.27 -13.91
N GLY A 210 -18.45 -7.20 -14.64
CA GLY A 210 -17.83 -7.18 -15.96
C GLY A 210 -16.30 -7.31 -15.95
N PRO A 211 -15.66 -7.33 -17.12
CA PRO A 211 -14.20 -7.29 -17.22
C PRO A 211 -13.67 -5.89 -16.84
N PRO A 212 -12.44 -5.79 -16.33
CA PRO A 212 -11.87 -4.51 -15.91
C PRO A 212 -11.66 -3.52 -17.06
N GLY A 213 -11.66 -3.98 -18.32
CA GLY A 213 -11.61 -3.14 -19.52
C GLY A 213 -12.27 -3.77 -20.73
N ASP A 214 -12.18 -3.09 -21.87
CA ASP A 214 -12.86 -3.48 -23.11
C ASP A 214 -12.35 -4.81 -23.68
N ILE A 215 -13.29 -5.66 -24.09
CA ILE A 215 -13.04 -6.92 -24.79
C ILE A 215 -14.04 -7.02 -25.94
N GLU A 216 -13.50 -7.15 -27.15
CA GLU A 216 -14.31 -7.22 -28.37
C GLU A 216 -15.30 -8.41 -28.30
N GLY A 217 -16.57 -8.14 -28.62
CA GLY A 217 -17.63 -9.15 -28.62
C GLY A 217 -18.14 -9.57 -27.24
N ALA A 218 -17.66 -8.98 -26.14
CA ALA A 218 -18.14 -9.32 -24.80
C ALA A 218 -19.63 -8.97 -24.60
N GLY A 219 -20.41 -9.95 -24.15
CA GLY A 219 -21.82 -9.82 -23.81
C GLY A 219 -22.02 -9.48 -22.34
N LYS A 220 -22.68 -8.35 -22.07
CA LYS A 220 -22.99 -7.85 -20.71
C LYS A 220 -23.85 -8.83 -19.90
N GLU A 221 -24.81 -9.46 -20.57
CA GLU A 221 -25.77 -10.38 -19.95
C GLU A 221 -25.26 -11.81 -19.75
N THR A 222 -24.11 -12.17 -20.33
CA THR A 222 -23.54 -13.52 -20.25
C THR A 222 -22.23 -13.57 -19.49
N THR A 223 -21.54 -12.43 -19.38
CA THR A 223 -20.30 -12.29 -18.59
C THR A 223 -20.60 -12.23 -17.10
N LEU A 224 -19.91 -13.07 -16.33
CA LEU A 224 -20.03 -13.19 -14.89
C LEU A 224 -18.64 -13.23 -14.26
N SER A 225 -18.53 -12.85 -12.98
CA SER A 225 -17.27 -12.96 -12.25
C SER A 225 -17.40 -13.70 -10.94
N ASP A 226 -16.32 -14.36 -10.53
CA ASP A 226 -16.11 -14.86 -9.18
C ASP A 226 -15.30 -13.83 -8.39
N LEU A 227 -15.67 -13.62 -7.12
CA LEU A 227 -14.98 -12.73 -6.19
C LEU A 227 -14.50 -13.51 -4.97
N LYS A 228 -13.22 -13.34 -4.63
CA LYS A 228 -12.63 -13.83 -3.39
C LYS A 228 -12.02 -12.67 -2.61
N LEU A 229 -12.37 -12.53 -1.34
CA LEU A 229 -11.82 -11.51 -0.45
C LEU A 229 -11.14 -12.14 0.76
N THR A 230 -9.83 -11.93 0.91
CA THR A 230 -9.02 -12.47 2.00
C THR A 230 -8.26 -11.35 2.72
N ARG A 231 -7.77 -11.66 3.92
CA ARG A 231 -6.76 -10.81 4.59
C ARG A 231 -5.40 -11.08 3.97
N VAL A 232 -4.60 -10.02 3.80
CA VAL A 232 -3.18 -10.14 3.48
C VAL A 232 -2.45 -10.63 4.71
N ALA A 233 -1.79 -11.79 4.59
CA ALA A 233 -1.02 -12.42 5.65
C ALA A 233 0.47 -12.58 5.29
N GLY A 234 0.82 -12.44 4.01
CA GLY A 234 2.19 -12.56 3.49
C GLY A 234 2.64 -11.29 2.78
N PHE A 235 3.94 -11.00 2.83
CA PHE A 235 4.54 -9.82 2.19
C PHE A 235 4.59 -9.92 0.66
N ASP A 236 4.63 -11.14 0.14
CA ASP A 236 4.46 -11.52 -1.26
C ASP A 236 3.04 -11.27 -1.78
N GLN A 237 2.04 -11.19 -0.90
CA GLN A 237 0.65 -10.93 -1.29
C GLN A 237 0.33 -9.45 -1.51
N LEU A 238 1.25 -8.55 -1.14
CA LEU A 238 1.15 -7.13 -1.44
C LEU A 238 1.58 -6.87 -2.89
N ILE A 239 0.85 -6.00 -3.58
CA ILE A 239 1.30 -5.45 -4.87
C ILE A 239 2.15 -4.22 -4.54
N ARG A 240 3.46 -4.30 -4.81
CA ARG A 240 4.46 -3.41 -4.24
C ARG A 240 5.28 -2.69 -5.30
N GLN A 241 5.69 -1.46 -4.98
CA GLN A 241 6.64 -0.67 -5.77
C GLN A 241 8.09 -1.08 -5.45
N ASP A 242 8.98 -0.84 -6.42
CA ASP A 242 10.42 -0.93 -6.26
C ASP A 242 10.90 0.11 -5.24
N GLY A 243 11.00 -0.30 -3.98
CA GLY A 243 11.28 0.58 -2.84
C GLY A 243 10.56 0.13 -1.56
N TRP A 244 9.47 -0.62 -1.72
CA TRP A 244 8.77 -1.29 -0.63
C TRP A 244 9.56 -2.52 -0.19
N ARG A 245 10.55 -2.29 0.67
CA ARG A 245 11.44 -3.34 1.17
C ARG A 245 10.87 -4.07 2.39
N GLY A 246 11.16 -5.36 2.46
CA GLY A 246 11.07 -6.12 3.70
C GLY A 246 12.35 -5.96 4.53
N GLY A 247 12.40 -6.68 5.64
CA GLY A 247 13.60 -6.90 6.43
C GLY A 247 13.60 -8.33 6.98
N ASP A 248 14.54 -8.62 7.87
CA ASP A 248 14.68 -9.94 8.51
C ASP A 248 13.38 -10.40 9.19
N PHE A 249 12.64 -9.44 9.77
CA PHE A 249 11.36 -9.65 10.42
C PHE A 249 10.36 -8.65 9.87
N THR A 250 9.24 -9.13 9.32
CA THR A 250 8.24 -8.29 8.65
C THR A 250 6.84 -8.66 9.08
N ALA A 251 6.05 -7.67 9.48
CA ALA A 251 4.59 -7.78 9.62
C ALA A 251 3.91 -7.09 8.45
N VAL A 252 2.74 -7.62 8.09
CA VAL A 252 1.90 -7.11 7.00
C VAL A 252 0.44 -7.14 7.38
N ALA A 253 -0.34 -6.29 6.74
CA ALA A 253 -1.79 -6.32 6.79
C ALA A 253 -2.38 -5.69 5.53
N GLY A 254 -3.65 -5.99 5.25
CA GLY A 254 -4.30 -5.60 4.00
C GLY A 254 -5.55 -6.43 3.73
N TRP A 255 -6.34 -6.00 2.76
CA TRP A 255 -7.43 -6.76 2.18
C TRP A 255 -7.12 -7.08 0.73
N ARG A 256 -7.18 -8.36 0.34
CA ARG A 256 -6.95 -8.80 -1.03
C ARG A 256 -8.26 -9.25 -1.65
N ALA A 257 -8.73 -8.53 -2.67
CA ALA A 257 -9.82 -8.95 -3.52
C ALA A 257 -9.28 -9.54 -4.82
N GLU A 258 -9.58 -10.81 -5.08
CA GLU A 258 -9.29 -11.50 -6.34
C GLU A 258 -10.61 -11.63 -7.10
N ILE A 259 -10.65 -11.10 -8.32
CA ILE A 259 -11.81 -11.17 -9.22
C ILE A 259 -11.38 -11.98 -10.44
N THR A 260 -12.13 -13.02 -10.77
CA THR A 260 -11.98 -13.76 -12.02
C THR A 260 -13.22 -13.51 -12.86
N THR A 261 -13.09 -12.78 -13.95
CA THR A 261 -14.18 -12.50 -14.89
C THR A 261 -14.17 -13.53 -16.00
N HIS A 262 -15.27 -14.28 -16.13
CA HIS A 262 -15.52 -15.24 -17.18
C HIS A 262 -16.24 -14.55 -18.35
N VAL A 263 -15.47 -14.08 -19.31
CA VAL A 263 -15.97 -13.24 -20.41
C VAL A 263 -16.59 -14.13 -21.48
N LYS A 264 -17.84 -13.84 -21.82
CA LYS A 264 -18.61 -14.56 -22.83
C LYS A 264 -19.21 -13.57 -23.83
N ASN A 265 -19.47 -14.03 -25.06
CA ASN A 265 -20.22 -13.24 -26.04
C ASN A 265 -21.73 -13.28 -25.78
N ALA A 266 -22.53 -12.56 -26.58
CA ALA A 266 -23.98 -12.49 -26.42
C ALA A 266 -24.67 -13.86 -26.53
N GLU A 267 -24.11 -14.79 -27.32
CA GLU A 267 -24.60 -16.15 -27.50
C GLU A 267 -24.18 -17.11 -26.38
N GLY A 268 -23.35 -16.64 -25.44
CA GLY A 268 -22.85 -17.42 -24.30
C GLY A 268 -21.60 -18.25 -24.57
N ALA A 269 -20.96 -18.10 -25.73
CA ALA A 269 -19.66 -18.69 -26.02
C ALA A 269 -18.56 -17.99 -25.21
N ALA A 270 -17.65 -18.78 -24.64
CA ALA A 270 -16.52 -18.26 -23.88
C ALA A 270 -15.52 -17.54 -24.80
N LEU A 271 -15.08 -16.36 -24.38
CA LEU A 271 -14.04 -15.57 -25.05
C LEU A 271 -12.70 -15.73 -24.31
N GLN A 272 -12.67 -15.36 -23.02
CA GLN A 272 -11.48 -15.47 -22.17
C GLN A 272 -11.82 -15.29 -20.69
N ASP A 273 -10.91 -15.70 -19.81
CA ASP A 273 -10.94 -15.36 -18.39
C ASP A 273 -9.97 -14.20 -18.12
N VAL A 274 -10.41 -13.20 -17.35
CA VAL A 274 -9.57 -12.08 -16.92
C VAL A 274 -9.48 -12.07 -15.40
N ARG A 275 -8.25 -12.15 -14.89
CA ARG A 275 -7.99 -12.06 -13.45
C ARG A 275 -7.64 -10.62 -13.05
N THR A 276 -8.22 -10.13 -11.97
CA THR A 276 -7.88 -8.86 -11.35
C THR A 276 -7.59 -9.10 -9.87
N THR A 277 -6.41 -8.67 -9.41
CA THR A 277 -6.06 -8.68 -7.98
C THR A 277 -5.99 -7.25 -7.48
N ILE A 278 -6.73 -6.95 -6.41
CA ILE A 278 -6.76 -5.65 -5.76
C ILE A 278 -6.31 -5.83 -4.31
N VAL A 279 -5.36 -5.01 -3.86
CA VAL A 279 -4.95 -4.92 -2.46
C VAL A 279 -5.42 -3.57 -1.92
N LEU A 280 -6.27 -3.58 -0.90
CA LEU A 280 -6.82 -2.40 -0.23
C LEU A 280 -6.17 -2.23 1.14
N GLY A 281 -5.65 -1.03 1.42
CA GLY A 281 -5.02 -0.70 2.69
C GLY A 281 -3.79 -1.56 3.00
N GLY A 282 -2.94 -1.81 2.00
CA GLY A 282 -1.71 -2.58 2.18
C GLY A 282 -0.75 -1.83 3.10
N VAL A 283 -0.35 -2.44 4.20
CA VAL A 283 0.64 -1.90 5.13
C VAL A 283 1.69 -2.94 5.47
N SER A 284 2.92 -2.50 5.74
CA SER A 284 3.96 -3.35 6.31
C SER A 284 4.86 -2.59 7.26
N CYS A 285 5.46 -3.32 8.19
CA CYS A 285 6.61 -2.84 8.94
C CYS A 285 7.68 -3.92 8.98
N SER A 286 8.93 -3.51 9.01
CA SER A 286 10.07 -4.41 9.03
C SER A 286 11.13 -3.91 10.00
N VAL A 287 11.79 -4.85 10.68
CA VAL A 287 12.90 -4.58 11.60
C VAL A 287 14.06 -5.54 11.35
N PRO A 288 15.33 -5.11 11.51
CA PRO A 288 16.48 -5.99 11.35
C PRO A 288 16.64 -6.94 12.54
N LYS A 289 17.46 -7.99 12.34
CA LYS A 289 17.88 -8.89 13.42
C LYS A 289 18.60 -8.10 14.52
N GLY A 290 18.25 -8.39 15.77
CA GLY A 290 18.81 -7.71 16.94
C GLY A 290 18.23 -6.31 17.20
N PHE A 291 17.18 -5.91 16.48
CA PHE A 291 16.46 -4.67 16.78
C PHE A 291 15.91 -4.68 18.20
N VAL A 292 16.18 -3.60 18.93
CA VAL A 292 15.63 -3.32 20.26
C VAL A 292 15.08 -1.91 20.23
N ALA A 293 13.79 -1.75 20.53
CA ALA A 293 13.15 -0.44 20.62
C ALA A 293 13.87 0.42 21.67
N LYS A 294 14.07 1.71 21.37
CA LYS A 294 14.62 2.66 22.34
C LYS A 294 13.63 2.81 23.50
N ALA A 295 14.16 3.03 24.71
CA ALA A 295 13.33 3.42 25.85
C ALA A 295 12.57 4.71 25.51
N ALA A 296 11.30 4.80 25.92
CA ALA A 296 10.51 6.00 25.74
C ALA A 296 11.13 7.14 26.58
N ALA A 297 11.89 8.01 25.95
CA ALA A 297 12.43 9.21 26.57
C ALA A 297 11.45 10.39 26.40
N PRO A 298 11.50 11.40 27.29
CA PRO A 298 10.76 12.65 27.09
C PRO A 298 11.20 13.29 25.77
N ALA A 299 10.24 13.83 25.01
CA ALA A 299 10.49 14.49 23.73
C ALA A 299 11.47 15.66 23.89
N GLY A 300 12.74 15.44 23.60
CA GLY A 300 13.80 16.45 23.58
C GLY A 300 14.70 16.19 22.37
N GLY A 301 14.52 16.98 21.32
CA GLY A 301 15.18 16.79 20.03
C GLY A 301 16.59 17.36 19.96
N THR A 302 17.45 16.68 19.22
CA THR A 302 18.61 17.28 18.53
C THR A 302 18.62 16.80 17.08
N THR A 303 18.98 17.71 16.18
CA THR A 303 18.98 17.54 14.72
C THR A 303 20.09 16.60 14.28
N ALA A 304 19.72 15.39 13.85
CA ALA A 304 20.58 14.52 13.06
C ALA A 304 20.58 15.01 11.61
N THR A 305 21.73 15.31 11.04
CA THR A 305 21.86 15.68 9.62
C THR A 305 22.14 14.43 8.79
N GLN A 306 21.08 13.86 8.21
CA GLN A 306 21.16 12.93 7.07
C GLN A 306 20.32 13.51 5.92
N ALA A 307 20.72 13.26 4.68
CA ALA A 307 19.97 13.71 3.51
C ALA A 307 18.51 13.21 3.58
N ALA A 308 17.56 14.09 3.24
CA ALA A 308 16.14 13.74 3.24
C ALA A 308 15.89 12.62 2.23
N VAL A 309 15.47 11.44 2.72
CA VAL A 309 14.98 10.36 1.85
C VAL A 309 13.53 10.64 1.53
N PRO A 310 13.09 10.53 0.26
CA PRO A 310 11.69 10.69 -0.08
C PRO A 310 10.80 9.78 0.79
N THR A 311 9.87 10.39 1.51
CA THR A 311 8.87 9.67 2.33
C THR A 311 7.66 9.25 1.50
N GLN A 312 7.64 9.63 0.23
CA GLN A 312 6.65 9.28 -0.77
C GLN A 312 7.32 8.48 -1.89
N VAL A 313 6.76 7.32 -2.21
CA VAL A 313 7.10 6.60 -3.44
C VAL A 313 6.02 6.96 -4.47
N PRO A 314 6.38 7.64 -5.59
CA PRO A 314 5.42 8.08 -6.60
C PRO A 314 4.58 6.92 -7.12
N ALA A 315 3.33 7.18 -7.51
CA ALA A 315 2.49 6.18 -8.15
C ALA A 315 3.20 5.56 -9.36
N GLY A 316 3.10 4.24 -9.48
CA GLY A 316 3.88 3.46 -10.45
C GLY A 316 2.97 2.68 -11.37
N TYR A 317 3.38 2.59 -12.63
CA TYR A 317 2.76 1.76 -13.67
C TYR A 317 3.76 0.71 -14.11
N LEU A 318 3.44 -0.55 -13.90
CA LEU A 318 4.12 -1.65 -14.60
C LEU A 318 3.24 -1.97 -15.81
N GLY A 319 3.53 -1.35 -16.96
CA GLY A 319 2.81 -1.64 -18.20
C GLY A 319 3.27 -2.96 -18.83
N ALA A 320 2.45 -3.54 -19.72
CA ALA A 320 2.77 -4.73 -20.52
C ALA A 320 4.05 -4.62 -21.39
N ALA A 321 4.62 -3.41 -21.50
CA ALA A 321 5.84 -3.09 -22.23
C ALA A 321 7.04 -2.79 -21.32
N ALA A 322 6.93 -2.99 -20.00
CA ALA A 322 8.10 -2.95 -19.13
C ALA A 322 8.97 -4.19 -19.44
N PRO A 323 10.27 -4.02 -19.79
CA PRO A 323 11.12 -5.15 -20.12
C PRO A 323 11.23 -6.09 -18.92
N ASP A 324 11.17 -7.39 -19.21
CA ASP A 324 11.38 -8.48 -18.27
C ASP A 324 12.74 -8.30 -17.58
N THR A 325 12.73 -8.03 -16.26
CA THR A 325 13.95 -7.85 -15.46
C THR A 325 14.32 -9.15 -14.74
N GLY A 326 14.26 -10.27 -15.45
CA GLY A 326 14.84 -11.52 -15.00
C GLY A 326 16.37 -11.40 -14.87
N GLY A 327 16.87 -11.53 -13.64
CA GLY A 327 18.26 -11.86 -13.33
C GLY A 327 19.28 -10.73 -13.51
N ASP A 328 20.12 -10.55 -12.50
CA ASP A 328 21.42 -9.85 -12.55
C ASP A 328 21.43 -8.31 -12.69
N GLY A 329 21.35 -7.66 -11.54
CA GLY A 329 22.52 -6.94 -11.04
C GLY A 329 23.10 -5.80 -11.87
N SER A 330 22.30 -4.95 -12.54
CA SER A 330 22.76 -3.61 -12.95
C SER A 330 21.58 -2.66 -13.20
N ARG A 331 21.34 -1.76 -12.25
CA ARG A 331 20.26 -0.76 -12.28
C ARG A 331 20.72 0.49 -13.04
N LEU A 332 20.09 0.79 -14.17
CA LEU A 332 20.09 2.16 -14.68
C LEU A 332 19.03 2.97 -13.91
N PRO A 333 19.41 4.10 -13.27
CA PRO A 333 18.44 4.93 -12.57
C PRO A 333 17.42 5.48 -13.57
N LEU A 334 16.14 5.44 -13.18
CA LEU A 334 14.95 5.95 -13.90
C LEU A 334 15.01 7.44 -14.32
N GLY A 335 16.15 8.12 -14.15
CA GLY A 335 16.41 9.49 -14.60
C GLY A 335 16.74 9.65 -16.08
N ILE A 336 16.90 8.56 -16.85
CA ILE A 336 17.24 8.65 -18.29
C ILE A 336 15.99 8.67 -19.19
N GLY A 337 14.84 8.15 -18.72
CA GLY A 337 13.58 8.16 -19.49
C GLY A 337 13.06 9.57 -19.82
N LEU A 338 13.37 10.56 -18.97
CA LEU A 338 13.04 11.98 -19.22
C LEU A 338 13.97 12.66 -20.24
N LEU A 339 15.16 12.11 -20.49
CA LEU A 339 16.08 12.66 -21.49
C LEU A 339 15.71 12.23 -22.91
N PHE A 340 15.17 11.03 -23.12
CA PHE A 340 14.74 10.59 -24.45
C PHE A 340 13.44 11.25 -24.93
N GLY A 341 12.50 11.56 -24.02
CA GLY A 341 11.30 12.32 -24.36
C GLY A 341 11.62 13.74 -24.83
N GLY A 342 12.54 14.44 -24.16
CA GLY A 342 12.95 15.79 -24.52
C GLY A 342 13.64 15.90 -25.89
N VAL A 343 14.45 14.90 -26.25
CA VAL A 343 15.15 14.87 -27.56
C VAL A 343 14.16 14.61 -28.72
N PHE A 344 13.12 13.80 -28.50
CA PHE A 344 12.11 13.55 -29.54
C PHE A 344 11.26 14.79 -29.84
N PHE A 345 10.81 15.53 -28.80
CA PHE A 345 10.06 16.77 -28.99
C PHE A 345 10.92 17.90 -29.59
N ALA A 346 12.22 17.98 -29.25
CA ALA A 346 13.13 18.95 -29.86
C ALA A 346 13.39 18.66 -31.35
N ALA A 347 13.51 17.39 -31.74
CA ALA A 347 13.70 16.99 -33.14
C ALA A 347 12.44 17.24 -33.99
N VAL A 348 11.25 16.98 -33.44
CA VAL A 348 9.96 17.26 -34.12
C VAL A 348 9.73 18.77 -34.25
N ALA A 349 10.07 19.57 -33.24
CA ALA A 349 9.99 21.03 -33.32
C ALA A 349 10.96 21.63 -34.37
N LEU A 350 12.18 21.09 -34.50
CA LEU A 350 13.15 21.50 -35.53
C LEU A 350 12.71 21.08 -36.95
N LEU A 351 12.07 19.93 -37.12
CA LEU A 351 11.53 19.46 -38.41
C LEU A 351 10.27 20.24 -38.83
N LEU A 352 9.39 20.59 -37.89
CA LEU A 352 8.20 21.41 -38.16
C LEU A 352 8.54 22.90 -38.34
N GLY A 353 9.57 23.40 -37.67
CA GLY A 353 10.08 24.76 -37.86
C GLY A 353 10.75 24.98 -39.22
N ARG A 354 11.38 23.94 -39.79
CA ARG A 354 12.02 24.02 -41.13
C ARG A 354 11.03 24.04 -42.29
N ARG A 355 9.82 23.48 -42.13
CA ARG A 355 8.79 23.48 -43.21
C ARG A 355 8.05 24.81 -43.37
N ARG A 356 8.18 25.76 -42.43
CA ARG A 356 7.50 27.06 -42.49
C ARG A 356 8.31 28.17 -43.17
N LYS A 357 9.53 27.90 -43.63
CA LYS A 357 10.43 28.92 -44.23
C LYS A 357 10.70 28.74 -45.73
N SER A 358 9.99 27.83 -46.40
CA SER A 358 10.03 27.67 -47.86
C SER A 358 8.62 27.81 -48.41
N GLY A 359 8.17 29.04 -48.63
CA GLY A 359 6.85 29.31 -49.19
C GLY A 359 6.38 30.75 -49.04
N THR A 360 7.17 31.70 -49.53
CA THR A 360 6.74 32.99 -50.11
C THR A 360 7.91 33.59 -50.87
N ASP A 361 7.56 34.06 -52.07
CA ASP A 361 8.35 34.52 -53.23
C ASP A 361 9.18 33.49 -54.00
#